data_AF-A0AAE0R5B6-F1
#
_entry.id   AF-A0AAE0R5B6-F1
#
_cell.length_a   1.000
_cell.length_b   1.000
_cell.length_c   1.000
_cell.angle_alpha   90.00
_cell.angle_beta   90.00
_cell.angle_gamma   90.00
#
_symmetry.space_group_name_H-M   'P 1'
#
loop_
_entity.id
_entity.type
_entity.pdbx_description
1 polymer ?
#
loop_
_entity_poly.entity_id
_entity_poly.type
_entity_poly.pdbx_seq_one_letter_code
_entity_poly.pdbx_strand_id
1 'polypeptide(L)'
;QVLGTPTREQIREMNPNYTEFNFPQIKAHPWTKVFRPRTPPEAIALCSRLLEYTPTARLTPLEACAHSFFDELREPNIKLPNGREKPSLFNFTTQELSSNPSLATILIPAHARNQAGASTPTNASSTTDANSGERGQTTNAASASASNTST
;
A
#
# COMPACT_ATOMS: atom_id res chain seq x y z
N GLN A 1 30.02 9.26 1.28
CA GLN A 1 29.00 8.57 0.46
C GLN A 1 28.75 7.19 1.03
N VAL A 2 27.50 6.69 0.96
CA VAL A 2 27.12 5.43 1.61
C VAL A 2 27.53 4.20 0.79
N LEU A 3 27.17 4.17 -0.50
CA LEU A 3 27.44 3.03 -1.38
C LEU A 3 28.86 3.02 -1.99
N GLY A 4 29.62 4.11 -1.83
CA GLY A 4 30.95 4.26 -2.44
C GLY A 4 30.88 4.54 -3.95
N THR A 5 32.00 4.38 -4.64
CA THR A 5 32.05 4.56 -6.10
C THR A 5 31.55 3.30 -6.81
N PRO A 6 30.54 3.40 -7.71
CA PRO A 6 30.06 2.24 -8.46
C PRO A 6 31.14 1.71 -9.39
N THR A 7 31.13 0.39 -9.61
CA THR A 7 32.01 -0.26 -10.58
C THR A 7 31.59 0.08 -12.01
N ARG A 8 32.49 -0.11 -12.98
CA ARG A 8 32.19 0.09 -14.40
C ARG A 8 31.00 -0.75 -14.87
N GLU A 9 30.87 -1.97 -14.34
CA GLU A 9 29.76 -2.87 -14.66
C GLU A 9 28.44 -2.33 -14.11
N GLN A 10 28.42 -1.89 -12.85
CA GLN A 10 27.25 -1.25 -12.24
C GLN A 10 26.83 0.02 -12.97
N ILE A 11 27.78 0.85 -13.41
CA ILE A 11 27.50 2.05 -14.22
C ILE A 11 26.86 1.65 -15.55
N ARG A 12 27.39 0.61 -16.21
CA ARG A 12 26.86 0.11 -17.49
C ARG A 12 25.45 -0.47 -17.34
N GLU A 13 25.19 -1.22 -16.27
CA GLU A 13 23.85 -1.74 -15.98
C GLU A 13 22.85 -0.63 -15.63
N MET A 14 23.31 0.44 -15.01
CA MET A 14 22.47 1.58 -14.67
C MET A 14 22.20 2.48 -15.89
N ASN A 15 23.20 2.72 -16.74
CA ASN A 15 23.06 3.45 -17.99
C ASN A 15 24.16 3.04 -19.00
N PRO A 16 23.84 2.22 -20.02
CA PRO A 16 24.80 1.78 -21.02
C PRO A 16 25.43 2.91 -21.84
N ASN A 17 24.78 4.08 -21.91
CA ASN A 17 25.24 5.24 -22.67
C ASN A 17 26.14 6.17 -21.86
N TYR A 18 26.46 5.82 -20.60
CA TYR A 18 27.30 6.64 -19.74
C TYR A 18 28.77 6.48 -20.14
N THR A 19 29.31 7.47 -20.87
CA THR A 19 30.71 7.53 -21.25
C THR A 19 31.58 7.85 -20.02
N GLU A 20 32.70 7.15 -19.90
CA GLU A 20 33.58 7.06 -18.73
C GLU A 20 33.83 8.42 -18.04
N PHE A 21 33.15 8.65 -16.92
CA PHE A 21 33.51 9.71 -15.97
C PHE A 21 34.43 9.10 -14.89
N ASN A 22 35.61 9.68 -14.69
CA ASN A 22 36.50 9.28 -13.61
C ASN A 22 35.94 9.74 -12.27
N PHE A 23 35.18 8.88 -11.61
CA PHE A 23 34.75 9.13 -10.25
C PHE A 23 35.96 9.06 -9.30
N PRO A 24 36.08 10.00 -8.34
CA PRO A 24 36.97 9.81 -7.20
C PRO A 24 36.65 8.47 -6.54
N GLN A 25 37.66 7.67 -6.23
CA GLN A 25 37.45 6.36 -5.63
C GLN A 25 37.12 6.52 -4.13
N ILE A 26 35.84 6.48 -3.81
CA ILE A 26 35.31 6.59 -2.46
C ILE A 26 34.95 5.19 -1.97
N LYS A 27 35.51 4.79 -0.83
CA LYS A 27 35.15 3.53 -0.18
C LYS A 27 33.72 3.61 0.34
N ALA A 28 32.98 2.51 0.17
CA ALA A 28 31.65 2.36 0.75
C ALA A 28 31.70 2.57 2.27
N HIS A 29 30.71 3.29 2.79
CA HIS A 29 30.57 3.46 4.23
C HIS A 29 29.68 2.34 4.76
N PRO A 30 30.10 1.59 5.80
CA PRO A 30 29.30 0.52 6.34
C PRO A 30 27.91 1.01 6.75
N TRP A 31 26.85 0.34 6.28
CA TRP A 31 25.47 0.71 6.60
C TRP A 31 25.20 0.81 8.10
N THR A 32 25.85 -0.04 8.90
CA THR A 32 25.79 -0.01 10.38
C THR A 32 26.29 1.29 11.01
N LYS A 33 27.15 2.05 10.31
CA LYS A 33 27.63 3.37 10.75
C LYS A 33 26.84 4.53 10.17
N VAL A 34 26.02 4.28 9.13
CA VAL A 34 25.10 5.26 8.55
C VAL A 34 23.87 5.45 9.45
N PHE A 35 23.38 4.36 10.01
CA PHE A 35 22.23 4.38 10.90
C PHE A 35 22.61 4.62 12.37
N ARG A 36 21.63 4.99 13.19
CA ARG A 36 21.84 5.18 14.63
C ARG A 36 22.08 3.81 15.31
N PRO A 37 22.82 3.74 16.43
CA PRO A 37 23.11 2.47 17.10
C PRO A 37 21.90 1.63 17.53
N ARG A 38 20.71 2.24 17.67
CA ARG A 38 19.46 1.55 18.03
C ARG A 38 18.62 1.11 16.83
N THR A 39 19.12 1.27 15.61
CA THR A 39 18.40 0.83 14.41
C THR A 39 18.44 -0.71 14.33
N PRO A 40 17.29 -1.38 14.14
CA PRO A 40 17.25 -2.84 14.05
C PRO A 40 18.04 -3.34 12.84
N PRO A 41 18.81 -4.44 12.97
CA PRO A 41 19.65 -4.96 11.90
C PRO A 41 18.85 -5.33 10.64
N GLU A 42 17.61 -5.79 10.81
CA GLU A 42 16.71 -6.13 9.70
C GLU A 42 16.34 -4.91 8.83
N ALA A 43 16.20 -3.73 9.41
CA ALA A 43 15.95 -2.50 8.65
C ALA A 43 17.17 -2.12 7.81
N ILE A 44 18.36 -2.28 8.39
CA ILE A 44 19.63 -2.01 7.71
C ILE A 44 19.80 -2.96 6.53
N ALA A 45 19.51 -4.25 6.75
CA ALA A 45 19.53 -5.28 5.71
C ALA A 45 18.56 -4.95 4.56
N LEU A 46 17.32 -4.59 4.89
CA LEU A 46 16.32 -4.19 3.89
C LEU A 46 16.80 -2.98 3.07
N CYS A 47 17.28 -1.92 3.72
CA CYS A 47 17.80 -0.75 3.04
C CYS A 47 18.97 -1.09 2.11
N SER A 48 19.89 -1.95 2.55
CA SER A 48 21.03 -2.36 1.73
C SER A 48 20.62 -3.09 0.45
N ARG A 49 19.56 -3.92 0.52
CA ARG A 49 19.04 -4.65 -0.66
C ARG A 49 18.14 -3.81 -1.57
N LEU A 50 17.59 -2.70 -1.08
CA LEU A 50 16.81 -1.77 -1.89
C LEU A 50 17.71 -0.75 -2.61
N LEU A 51 18.78 -0.32 -1.95
CA LEU A 51 19.68 0.72 -2.41
C LEU A 51 20.90 0.11 -3.12
N GLU A 52 20.65 -0.69 -4.15
CA GLU A 52 21.67 -1.27 -5.01
C GLU A 52 21.89 -0.44 -6.28
N TYR A 53 23.15 -0.37 -6.74
CA TYR A 53 23.48 0.31 -8.00
C TYR A 53 22.87 -0.43 -9.19
N THR A 54 23.00 -1.75 -9.21
CA THR A 54 22.45 -2.62 -10.24
C THR A 54 20.94 -2.72 -10.09
N PRO A 55 20.13 -2.27 -11.06
CA PRO A 55 18.66 -2.25 -10.93
C PRO A 55 18.05 -3.63 -10.71
N THR A 56 18.61 -4.66 -11.34
CA THR A 56 18.15 -6.06 -11.27
C THR A 56 18.49 -6.73 -9.93
N ALA A 57 19.44 -6.20 -9.18
CA ALA A 57 19.82 -6.69 -7.85
C ALA A 57 18.91 -6.15 -6.74
N ARG A 58 18.08 -5.14 -7.05
CA ARG A 58 17.15 -4.55 -6.08
C ARG A 58 16.01 -5.53 -5.80
N LEU A 59 15.61 -5.60 -4.53
CA LEU A 59 14.41 -6.35 -4.15
C LEU A 59 13.19 -5.84 -4.91
N THR A 60 12.39 -6.78 -5.41
CA THR A 60 11.07 -6.45 -5.92
C THR A 60 10.15 -6.01 -4.78
N PRO A 61 9.07 -5.25 -5.05
CA PRO A 61 8.14 -4.82 -4.00
C PRO A 61 7.57 -6.00 -3.20
N LEU A 62 7.26 -7.11 -3.86
CA LEU A 62 6.67 -8.28 -3.22
C LEU A 62 7.68 -9.01 -2.30
N GLU A 63 8.94 -9.10 -2.72
CA GLU A 63 10.02 -9.65 -1.89
C GLU A 63 10.36 -8.74 -0.71
N ALA A 64 10.36 -7.42 -0.93
CA ALA A 64 10.52 -6.44 0.15
C ALA A 64 9.38 -6.57 1.18
N CYS A 65 8.14 -6.73 0.71
CA CYS A 65 6.99 -7.01 1.58
C CYS A 65 7.09 -8.34 2.32
N ALA A 66 7.89 -9.30 1.84
CA ALA A 66 8.16 -10.59 2.48
C ALA A 66 9.39 -10.56 3.41
N HIS A 67 10.06 -9.40 3.55
CA HIS A 67 11.26 -9.26 4.37
C HIS A 67 10.96 -9.44 5.87
N SER A 68 11.97 -9.91 6.62
CA SER A 68 11.96 -10.12 8.07
C SER A 68 11.67 -8.85 8.87
N PHE A 69 12.06 -7.70 8.33
CA PHE A 69 11.75 -6.39 8.90
C PHE A 69 10.23 -6.20 9.14
N PHE A 70 9.38 -6.83 8.32
CA PHE A 70 7.93 -6.77 8.46
C PHE A 70 7.33 -7.97 9.20
N ASP A 71 8.13 -8.86 9.80
CA ASP A 71 7.63 -10.02 10.57
C ASP A 71 6.77 -9.56 11.75
N GLU A 72 7.15 -8.46 12.40
CA GLU A 72 6.37 -7.88 13.51
C GLU A 72 4.93 -7.57 13.09
N LEU A 73 4.72 -7.09 11.85
CA LEU A 73 3.38 -6.80 11.33
C LEU A 73 2.56 -8.07 11.09
N ARG A 74 3.22 -9.20 10.87
CA ARG A 74 2.63 -10.54 10.70
C ARG A 74 2.32 -11.21 12.03
N GLU A 75 2.66 -10.62 13.17
CA GLU A 75 2.20 -11.14 14.46
C GLU A 75 0.70 -10.86 14.67
N PRO A 76 -0.06 -11.80 15.27
CA PRO A 76 -1.49 -11.63 15.49
C PRO A 76 -1.80 -10.59 16.58
N ASN A 77 -0.85 -10.36 17.51
CA ASN A 77 -1.06 -9.53 18.69
C ASN A 77 -0.53 -8.08 18.54
N ILE A 78 0.03 -7.73 17.38
CA ILE A 78 0.55 -6.39 17.17
C ILE A 78 -0.59 -5.37 17.05
N LYS A 79 -0.49 -4.29 17.82
CA LYS A 79 -1.40 -3.14 17.77
C LYS A 79 -0.60 -1.89 17.47
N LEU A 80 -1.25 -0.90 16.88
CA LEU A 80 -0.62 0.39 16.68
C LEU A 80 -0.27 1.01 18.05
N PRO A 81 0.72 1.90 18.13
CA PRO A 81 1.08 2.59 19.37
C PRO A 81 -0.08 3.38 20.02
N ASN A 82 -1.11 3.70 19.25
CA ASN A 82 -2.35 4.35 19.71
C ASN A 82 -3.41 3.36 20.22
N GLY A 83 -3.11 2.06 20.26
CA GLY A 83 -4.01 0.99 20.68
C GLY A 83 -5.00 0.52 19.61
N ARG A 84 -5.02 1.11 18.41
CA ARG A 84 -5.91 0.68 17.30
C ARG A 84 -5.40 -0.61 16.67
N GLU A 85 -6.34 -1.33 16.06
CA GLU A 85 -6.02 -2.51 15.24
C GLU A 85 -5.29 -2.09 13.95
N LYS A 86 -4.46 -3.00 13.44
CA LYS A 86 -3.77 -2.80 12.17
C LYS A 86 -4.78 -2.74 11.01
N PRO A 87 -4.53 -1.92 9.98
CA PRO A 87 -5.37 -1.92 8.78
C PRO A 87 -5.28 -3.27 8.06
N SER A 88 -6.08 -3.46 7.01
CA SER A 88 -5.97 -4.64 6.17
C SER A 88 -4.60 -4.66 5.47
N LEU A 89 -3.69 -5.51 5.95
CA LEU A 89 -2.32 -5.64 5.43
C LEU A 89 -2.13 -6.88 4.55
N PHE A 90 -3.08 -7.83 4.56
CA PHE A 90 -2.91 -9.17 3.98
C PHE A 90 -3.97 -9.52 2.94
N ASN A 91 -4.76 -8.54 2.50
CA ASN A 91 -5.79 -8.69 1.46
C ASN A 91 -5.21 -8.67 0.04
N PHE A 92 -4.17 -9.47 -0.19
CA PHE A 92 -3.53 -9.56 -1.51
C PHE A 92 -4.47 -10.20 -2.53
N THR A 93 -4.56 -9.56 -3.68
CA THR A 93 -5.27 -10.08 -4.85
C THR A 93 -4.39 -11.05 -5.64
N THR A 94 -5.02 -11.88 -6.48
CA THR A 94 -4.29 -12.78 -7.39
C THR A 94 -3.35 -12.01 -8.32
N GLN A 95 -3.71 -10.79 -8.71
CA GLN A 95 -2.88 -9.95 -9.57
C GLN A 95 -1.62 -9.47 -8.85
N GLU A 96 -1.71 -9.10 -7.57
CA GLU A 96 -0.54 -8.68 -6.77
C GLU A 96 0.42 -9.84 -6.50
N LEU A 97 -0.11 -11.06 -6.33
CA LEU A 97 0.70 -12.26 -6.09
C LEU A 97 1.23 -12.91 -7.38
N SER A 98 0.77 -12.46 -8.55
CA SER A 98 1.14 -13.05 -9.84
C SER A 98 2.64 -13.01 -10.12
N SER A 99 3.34 -11.99 -9.61
CA SER A 99 4.79 -11.84 -9.80
C SER A 99 5.61 -12.94 -9.11
N ASN A 100 5.18 -13.36 -7.91
CA ASN A 100 5.82 -14.47 -7.21
C ASN A 100 4.83 -15.15 -6.25
N PRO A 101 4.07 -16.16 -6.72
CA PRO A 101 3.06 -16.84 -5.93
C PRO A 101 3.61 -17.59 -4.71
N SER A 102 4.90 -17.97 -4.74
CA SER A 102 5.54 -18.69 -3.63
C SER A 102 5.67 -17.83 -2.37
N LEU A 103 5.75 -16.50 -2.53
CA LEU A 103 5.82 -15.56 -1.41
C LEU A 103 4.48 -15.42 -0.69
N ALA A 104 3.36 -15.87 -1.28
CA ALA A 104 2.05 -15.80 -0.64
C ALA A 104 2.01 -16.49 0.72
N THR A 105 2.77 -17.58 0.90
CA THR A 105 2.88 -18.29 2.18
C THR A 105 3.57 -17.48 3.27
N ILE A 106 4.49 -16.59 2.89
CA ILE A 106 5.18 -15.68 3.82
C ILE A 106 4.34 -14.41 4.06
N LEU A 107 3.73 -13.90 3.00
CA LEU A 107 2.96 -12.65 3.02
C LEU A 107 1.61 -12.79 3.75
N ILE A 108 0.95 -13.95 3.64
CA ILE A 108 -0.37 -14.20 4.22
C ILE A 108 -0.22 -15.16 5.39
N PRO A 109 -0.11 -14.66 6.64
CA PRO A 109 0.01 -15.51 7.80
C PRO A 109 -1.29 -16.30 8.08
N ALA A 110 -1.18 -17.44 8.76
CA ALA A 110 -2.30 -18.36 8.98
C ALA A 110 -3.54 -17.70 9.61
N HIS A 111 -3.34 -16.76 10.55
CA HIS A 111 -4.44 -16.02 11.19
C HIS A 111 -5.15 -15.04 10.24
N ALA A 112 -4.44 -14.47 9.26
CA ALA A 112 -5.01 -13.56 8.29
C ALA A 112 -5.85 -14.28 7.23
N ARG A 113 -5.49 -15.53 6.91
CA ARG A 113 -6.26 -16.39 6.00
C ARG A 113 -7.70 -16.63 6.49
N ASN A 114 -7.88 -16.66 7.81
CA ASN A 114 -9.19 -16.81 8.44
C ASN A 114 -10.00 -15.50 8.46
N GLN A 115 -9.34 -14.33 8.47
CA GLN A 115 -10.02 -13.03 8.44
C GLN A 115 -10.48 -12.60 7.04
N ALA A 116 -9.79 -13.06 5.97
CA ALA A 116 -10.15 -12.74 4.59
C ALA A 116 -11.57 -13.19 4.18
N GLY A 117 -12.19 -14.13 4.93
CA GLY A 117 -13.58 -14.55 4.72
C GLY A 117 -14.64 -13.65 5.37
N ALA A 118 -14.27 -12.71 6.24
CA ALA A 118 -15.22 -11.89 7.00
C ALA A 118 -15.49 -10.50 6.39
N SER A 119 -14.77 -10.13 5.33
CA SER A 119 -14.90 -8.83 4.65
C SER A 119 -15.46 -9.00 3.24
N THR A 120 -16.60 -9.68 3.10
CA THR A 120 -17.45 -9.45 1.92
C THR A 120 -18.15 -8.11 2.13
N PRO A 121 -18.07 -7.17 1.17
CA PRO A 121 -18.88 -5.96 1.26
C PRO A 121 -20.34 -6.41 1.13
N THR A 122 -21.08 -6.37 2.23
CA THR A 122 -22.53 -6.48 2.20
C THR A 122 -23.03 -5.25 1.44
N ASN A 123 -23.30 -5.43 0.14
CA ASN A 123 -24.15 -4.52 -0.61
C ASN A 123 -25.57 -4.64 -0.03
N ALA A 124 -25.79 -4.03 1.13
CA ALA A 124 -27.11 -3.89 1.72
C ALA A 124 -27.79 -2.74 1.01
N SER A 125 -28.52 -3.08 -0.06
CA SER A 125 -29.64 -2.27 -0.53
C SER A 125 -30.64 -2.17 0.62
N SER A 126 -30.64 -1.05 1.34
CA SER A 126 -31.68 -0.72 2.30
C SER A 126 -32.60 0.33 1.68
N THR A 127 -33.58 -0.18 0.93
CA THR A 127 -34.89 0.45 0.78
C THR A 127 -35.57 0.41 2.15
N THR A 128 -35.89 1.57 2.72
CA THR A 128 -36.83 1.66 3.84
C THR A 128 -37.72 2.87 3.65
N ASP A 129 -38.96 2.56 3.31
CA ASP A 129 -40.15 3.38 3.42
C ASP A 129 -40.23 4.08 4.79
N ALA A 130 -40.68 5.34 4.78
CA ALA A 130 -41.14 6.04 5.96
C ALA A 130 -42.54 6.60 5.69
N ASN A 131 -43.55 5.96 6.29
CA ASN A 131 -44.94 6.39 6.33
C ASN A 131 -45.32 6.81 7.76
N SER A 132 -46.32 7.71 7.84
CA SER A 132 -47.10 8.19 9.01
C SER A 132 -46.46 9.39 9.72
N GLY A 133 -47.09 10.54 9.96
CA GLY A 133 -48.46 11.11 9.94
C GLY A 133 -48.29 12.53 10.56
N GLU A 134 -49.15 13.54 10.54
CA GLU A 134 -50.59 13.70 10.37
C GLU A 134 -50.84 15.24 10.33
N ARG A 135 -51.98 15.64 9.72
CA ARG A 135 -52.89 16.75 10.13
C ARG A 135 -52.76 18.19 9.56
N GLY A 136 -53.86 18.61 8.91
CA GLY A 136 -54.38 20.00 8.86
C GLY A 136 -54.67 20.53 7.43
N GLN A 137 -55.85 20.27 6.83
CA GLN A 137 -56.98 21.23 6.65
C GLN A 137 -56.54 22.54 5.94
N THR A 138 -56.98 22.91 4.72
CA THR A 138 -58.34 23.37 4.35
C THR A 138 -58.41 23.75 2.85
N THR A 139 -59.53 23.41 2.19
CA THR A 139 -60.31 24.19 1.19
C THR A 139 -59.60 24.90 0.01
N ASN A 140 -59.93 24.55 -1.24
CA ASN A 140 -60.95 25.24 -2.04
C ASN A 140 -61.04 24.71 -3.48
N ALA A 141 -62.28 24.73 -3.97
CA ALA A 141 -62.69 24.39 -5.32
C ALA A 141 -62.43 25.53 -6.31
N ALA A 142 -62.35 25.18 -7.60
CA ALA A 142 -63.14 25.74 -8.72
C ALA A 142 -62.35 25.83 -10.04
N SER A 143 -63.10 25.53 -11.10
CA SER A 143 -62.73 25.48 -12.50
C SER A 143 -62.62 26.85 -13.19
N ALA A 144 -62.13 26.79 -14.45
CA ALA A 144 -62.50 27.61 -15.61
C ALA A 144 -61.58 28.77 -16.05
N SER A 145 -60.93 28.52 -17.20
CA SER A 145 -61.07 29.24 -18.47
C SER A 145 -60.56 30.68 -18.70
N ALA A 146 -60.01 30.80 -19.91
CA ALA A 146 -59.99 31.94 -20.84
C ALA A 146 -58.73 32.82 -20.92
N SER A 147 -58.01 32.61 -22.04
CA SER A 147 -57.69 33.57 -23.10
C SER A 147 -57.12 34.95 -22.72
N ASN A 148 -55.98 35.32 -23.33
CA ASN A 148 -56.00 36.30 -24.42
C ASN A 148 -54.64 36.47 -25.13
N THR A 149 -54.80 36.78 -26.41
CA THR A 149 -53.85 36.97 -27.50
C THR A 149 -53.25 38.38 -27.51
N SER A 150 -52.13 38.52 -28.23
CA SER A 150 -51.65 39.71 -28.97
C SER A 150 -51.10 40.90 -28.16
N THR A 151 -49.79 41.14 -28.30
CA THR A 151 -49.22 42.12 -29.27
C THR A 151 -47.75 41.79 -29.50
#